data_AF-A0A3R7ERE4-F1
#
_entry.id   AF-A0A3R7ERE4-F1
#
_cell.length_a   1.000
_cell.length_b   1.000
_cell.length_c   1.000
_cell.angle_alpha   90.00
_cell.angle_beta   90.00
_cell.angle_gamma   90.00
#
_symmetry.space_group_name_H-M   'P 1'
#
loop_
_entity.id
_entity.type
_entity.pdbx_description
1 polymer ?
#
loop_
_entity_poly.entity_id
_entity_poly.type
_entity_poly.pdbx_seq_one_letter_code
_entity_poly.pdbx_strand_id
1 'polypeptide(L)'
;MKFSKNIKIFSAIYAFLAFGTIITGLTHQPRVEDYLALVNSSQEKILVALPFNSQDHLAYIEQVRPIIGSVGQSPSLAEVKNTQEELFNFKSQDASVGKIHVNLYLAFVDLENYFLTQDQDKKDQAISKLNLVADYLPELQPDIDNLTKIFEQWANT
;
A
#
# COMPACT_ATOMS: atom_id res chain seq x y z
N MET A 1 -26.60 53.62 -1.19
CA MET A 1 -27.43 52.41 -1.11
C MET A 1 -27.28 51.82 0.29
N LYS A 2 -28.28 51.98 1.17
CA LYS A 2 -28.25 51.49 2.56
C LYS A 2 -28.70 50.01 2.56
N PHE A 3 -27.75 49.09 2.74
CA PHE A 3 -28.08 47.67 2.88
C PHE A 3 -28.67 47.41 4.27
N SER A 4 -29.91 46.90 4.28
CA SER A 4 -30.66 46.49 5.47
C SER A 4 -29.86 45.51 6.32
N LYS A 5 -29.87 45.72 7.65
CA LYS A 5 -29.21 44.87 8.67
C LYS A 5 -29.51 43.37 8.49
N ASN A 6 -30.65 43.04 7.91
CA ASN A 6 -31.09 41.66 7.71
C ASN A 6 -30.26 40.92 6.64
N ILE A 7 -29.74 41.61 5.63
CA ILE A 7 -28.94 40.99 4.56
C ILE A 7 -27.55 40.58 5.07
N LYS A 8 -26.98 41.34 6.02
CA LYS A 8 -25.68 41.02 6.63
C LYS A 8 -25.73 39.79 7.54
N ILE A 9 -26.90 39.49 8.12
CA ILE A 9 -27.10 38.30 8.96
C ILE A 9 -27.16 37.04 8.09
N PHE A 10 -27.87 37.10 6.96
CA PHE A 10 -27.96 35.97 6.04
C PHE A 10 -26.61 35.62 5.38
N SER A 11 -25.77 36.61 5.06
CA SER A 11 -24.43 36.34 4.53
C SER A 11 -23.48 35.73 5.56
N ALA A 12 -23.63 36.09 6.84
CA ALA A 12 -22.81 35.53 7.92
C ALA A 12 -23.16 34.07 8.24
N ILE A 13 -24.44 33.71 8.18
CA ILE A 13 -24.91 32.33 8.43
C ILE A 13 -24.45 31.39 7.31
N TYR A 14 -24.49 31.83 6.04
CA TYR A 14 -23.99 31.03 4.92
C TYR A 14 -22.47 30.83 4.95
N ALA A 15 -21.71 31.85 5.38
CA ALA A 15 -20.26 31.72 5.56
C ALA A 15 -19.91 30.74 6.69
N PHE A 16 -20.68 30.73 7.79
CA PHE A 16 -20.44 29.81 8.91
C PHE A 16 -20.78 28.35 8.56
N LEU A 17 -21.84 28.12 7.78
CA LEU A 17 -22.22 26.78 7.32
C LEU A 17 -21.25 26.20 6.26
N ALA A 18 -20.65 27.05 5.42
CA ALA A 18 -19.64 26.62 4.46
C ALA A 18 -18.26 26.36 5.10
N PHE A 19 -17.89 27.10 6.15
CA PHE A 19 -16.67 26.80 6.91
C PHE A 19 -16.82 25.58 7.83
N GLY A 20 -18.04 25.31 8.32
CA GLY A 20 -18.33 24.15 9.15
C GLY A 20 -18.19 22.81 8.42
N THR A 21 -18.42 22.76 7.11
CA THR A 21 -18.25 21.54 6.30
C THR A 21 -16.83 21.35 5.75
N ILE A 22 -16.07 22.43 5.56
CA ILE A 22 -14.67 22.33 5.12
C ILE A 22 -13.76 21.83 6.26
N ILE A 23 -14.08 22.16 7.53
CA ILE A 23 -13.25 21.72 8.67
C ILE A 23 -13.49 20.24 9.02
N THR A 24 -14.68 19.68 8.81
CA THR A 24 -14.92 18.24 8.98
C THR A 24 -14.36 17.39 7.84
N GLY A 25 -14.22 17.96 6.63
CA GLY A 25 -13.56 17.29 5.51
C GLY A 25 -12.03 17.26 5.60
N LEU A 26 -11.42 18.21 6.32
CA LEU A 26 -9.96 18.29 6.51
C LEU A 26 -9.45 17.60 7.78
N THR A 27 -10.34 17.14 8.67
CA THR A 27 -9.97 16.47 9.93
C THR A 27 -10.28 14.97 9.97
N HIS A 28 -10.90 14.44 8.92
CA HIS A 28 -11.08 13.00 8.72
C HIS A 28 -10.43 12.55 7.41
N GLN A 29 -9.12 12.80 7.27
CA GLN A 29 -8.33 11.76 6.64
C GLN A 29 -8.32 10.59 7.64
N PRO A 30 -8.81 9.39 7.30
CA PRO A 30 -8.53 8.23 8.13
C PRO A 30 -7.01 8.17 8.21
N ARG A 31 -6.48 8.39 9.42
CA ARG A 31 -5.07 8.35 9.72
C ARG A 31 -4.53 7.01 9.27
N VAL A 32 -3.93 6.99 8.09
CA VAL A 32 -2.99 5.94 7.67
C VAL A 32 -1.91 5.78 8.76
N GLU A 33 -1.64 6.85 9.51
CA GLU A 33 -0.78 6.88 10.70
C GLU A 33 -1.23 5.92 11.82
N ASP A 34 -2.53 5.74 12.07
CA ASP A 34 -3.00 4.85 13.14
C ASP A 34 -2.93 3.38 12.71
N TYR A 35 -3.14 3.10 11.42
CA TYR A 35 -2.88 1.77 10.85
C TYR A 35 -1.38 1.47 10.77
N LEU A 36 -0.54 2.45 10.44
CA LEU A 36 0.92 2.33 10.46
C LEU A 36 1.46 2.16 11.88
N ALA A 37 0.85 2.78 12.89
CA ALA A 37 1.23 2.62 14.30
C ALA A 37 0.87 1.22 14.84
N LEU A 38 -0.27 0.66 14.44
CA LEU A 38 -0.65 -0.74 14.73
C LEU A 38 0.27 -1.75 14.03
N VAL A 39 0.76 -1.43 12.82
CA VAL A 39 1.74 -2.24 12.08
C VAL A 39 3.15 -2.11 12.70
N ASN A 40 3.61 -0.92 13.08
CA ASN A 40 4.94 -0.70 13.67
C ASN A 40 5.08 -1.25 15.09
N SER A 41 4.03 -1.22 15.91
CA SER A 41 4.09 -1.76 17.28
C SER A 41 3.98 -3.29 17.35
N SER A 42 3.60 -3.93 16.25
CA SER A 42 3.46 -5.40 16.16
C SER A 42 4.66 -6.08 15.47
N GLN A 43 5.63 -5.31 14.98
CA GLN A 43 6.78 -5.78 14.20
C GLN A 43 7.70 -6.75 14.94
N GLU A 44 7.67 -6.81 16.28
CA GLU A 44 8.71 -7.53 17.02
C GLU A 44 8.35 -8.93 17.53
N LYS A 45 7.10 -9.44 17.42
CA LYS A 45 6.84 -10.74 18.09
C LYS A 45 5.74 -11.69 17.64
N ILE A 46 4.90 -11.41 16.64
CA ILE A 46 3.81 -12.36 16.34
C ILE A 46 3.65 -12.57 14.85
N LEU A 47 4.51 -13.38 14.22
CA LEU A 47 4.13 -14.16 13.04
C LEU A 47 4.90 -15.49 13.04
N VAL A 48 4.69 -16.32 14.06
CA VAL A 48 5.04 -17.75 13.97
C VAL A 48 4.26 -18.33 12.78
N ALA A 49 5.02 -18.85 11.82
CA ALA A 49 4.54 -19.47 10.60
C ALA A 49 3.52 -20.57 10.94
N LEU A 50 2.28 -20.43 10.46
CA LEU A 50 1.41 -21.59 10.34
C LEU A 50 1.85 -22.33 9.07
N PRO A 51 2.05 -23.65 9.11
CA PRO A 51 2.45 -24.40 7.92
C PRO A 51 1.34 -24.31 6.85
N PHE A 52 1.72 -23.90 5.63
CA PHE A 52 0.89 -23.95 4.44
C PHE A 52 0.53 -25.39 4.14
N ASN A 53 -0.76 -25.75 4.21
CA ASN A 53 -1.21 -27.14 4.03
C ASN A 53 -2.45 -27.26 3.14
N SER A 54 -2.75 -26.26 2.31
CA SER A 54 -3.85 -26.28 1.35
C SER A 54 -3.30 -26.19 -0.07
N GLN A 55 -3.81 -26.99 -1.01
CA GLN A 55 -3.54 -26.83 -2.45
C GLN A 55 -3.96 -25.44 -3.00
N ASP A 56 -4.73 -24.67 -2.20
CA ASP A 56 -5.28 -23.36 -2.55
C ASP A 56 -4.24 -22.22 -2.68
N HIS A 57 -3.04 -22.36 -2.10
CA HIS A 57 -1.98 -21.36 -2.26
C HIS A 57 -1.49 -21.25 -3.72
N LEU A 58 -1.58 -22.33 -4.52
CA LEU A 58 -1.25 -22.30 -5.94
C LEU A 58 -2.21 -21.41 -6.72
N ALA A 59 -3.51 -21.45 -6.39
CA ALA A 59 -4.51 -20.58 -7.00
C ALA A 59 -4.28 -19.10 -6.65
N TYR A 60 -3.78 -18.82 -5.44
CA TYR A 60 -3.33 -17.47 -5.06
C TYR A 60 -2.13 -17.03 -5.92
N ILE A 61 -1.11 -17.89 -6.06
CA ILE A 61 0.07 -17.59 -6.88
C ILE A 61 -0.31 -17.31 -8.33
N GLU A 62 -1.17 -18.13 -8.93
CA GLU A 62 -1.63 -17.96 -10.32
C GLU A 62 -2.33 -16.61 -10.55
N GLN A 63 -3.03 -16.09 -9.55
CA GLN A 63 -3.72 -14.81 -9.63
C GLN A 63 -2.79 -13.62 -9.36
N VAL A 64 -1.84 -13.76 -8.43
CA VAL A 64 -0.96 -12.67 -8.01
C VAL A 64 0.25 -12.50 -8.91
N ARG A 65 0.78 -13.57 -9.48
CA ARG A 65 1.92 -13.51 -10.42
C ARG A 65 1.73 -12.50 -11.55
N PRO A 66 0.59 -12.46 -12.29
CA PRO A 66 0.41 -11.45 -13.34
C PRO A 66 0.33 -10.01 -12.79
N ILE A 67 -0.22 -9.81 -11.58
CA ILE A 67 -0.34 -8.50 -10.92
C ILE A 67 1.04 -7.90 -10.60
N ILE A 68 1.96 -8.74 -10.10
CA ILE A 68 3.33 -8.29 -9.78
C ILE A 68 4.26 -8.31 -10.99
N GLY A 69 3.95 -9.13 -12.00
CA GLY A 69 4.73 -9.27 -13.22
C GLY A 69 4.69 -8.03 -14.13
N SER A 70 3.66 -7.18 -14.04
CA SER A 70 3.55 -5.94 -14.82
C SER A 70 4.72 -4.98 -14.55
N VAL A 71 5.08 -4.80 -13.28
CA VAL A 71 6.24 -3.99 -12.86
C VAL A 71 7.55 -4.58 -13.41
N GLY A 72 7.61 -5.91 -13.52
CA GLY A 72 8.74 -6.63 -14.10
C GLY A 72 8.99 -6.33 -15.58
N GLN A 73 7.96 -5.92 -16.32
CA GLN A 73 8.02 -5.72 -17.77
C GLN A 73 8.22 -4.24 -18.14
N SER A 74 7.55 -3.34 -17.42
CA SER A 74 7.57 -1.90 -17.68
C SER A 74 7.79 -1.16 -16.38
N PRO A 75 9.02 -1.18 -15.84
CA PRO A 75 9.23 -0.66 -14.51
C PRO A 75 8.98 0.86 -14.57
N SER A 76 8.01 1.36 -13.80
CA SER A 76 7.72 2.79 -13.58
C SER A 76 6.95 3.02 -12.28
N LEU A 77 6.95 4.27 -11.75
CA LEU A 77 6.11 4.65 -10.59
C LEU A 77 4.61 4.41 -10.87
N ALA A 78 4.16 4.60 -12.12
CA ALA A 78 2.77 4.35 -12.49
C ALA A 78 2.41 2.86 -12.35
N GLU A 79 3.28 1.97 -12.82
CA GLU A 79 3.08 0.53 -12.66
C GLU A 79 3.14 0.10 -11.19
N VAL A 80 4.07 0.65 -10.40
CA VAL A 80 4.13 0.37 -8.95
C VAL A 80 2.81 0.74 -8.25
N LYS A 81 2.23 1.90 -8.58
CA LYS A 81 0.94 2.34 -8.05
C LYS A 81 -0.22 1.45 -8.52
N ASN A 82 -0.25 1.09 -9.80
CA ASN A 82 -1.27 0.18 -10.31
C ASN A 82 -1.21 -1.18 -9.61
N THR A 83 -0.03 -1.78 -9.48
CA THR A 83 0.16 -3.05 -8.78
C THR A 83 -0.23 -2.95 -7.31
N GLN A 84 0.13 -1.86 -6.62
CA GLN A 84 -0.30 -1.60 -5.25
C GLN A 84 -1.84 -1.54 -5.12
N GLU A 85 -2.52 -0.85 -6.05
CA GLU A 85 -3.98 -0.74 -6.08
C GLU A 85 -4.64 -2.09 -6.39
N GLU A 86 -4.12 -2.85 -7.34
CA GLU A 86 -4.60 -4.19 -7.66
C GLU A 86 -4.45 -5.14 -6.47
N LEU A 87 -3.30 -5.12 -5.80
CA LEU A 87 -3.06 -5.89 -4.59
C LEU A 87 -4.00 -5.47 -3.46
N PHE A 88 -4.21 -4.17 -3.23
CA PHE A 88 -5.14 -3.69 -2.19
C PHE A 88 -6.57 -4.18 -2.41
N ASN A 89 -7.01 -4.22 -3.67
CA ASN A 89 -8.35 -4.65 -4.05
C ASN A 89 -8.49 -6.17 -4.20
N PHE A 90 -7.38 -6.89 -4.23
CA PHE A 90 -7.36 -8.34 -4.39
C PHE A 90 -7.97 -9.03 -3.16
N LYS A 91 -8.82 -10.02 -3.40
CA LYS A 91 -9.45 -10.83 -2.35
C LYS A 91 -9.15 -12.29 -2.59
N SER A 92 -8.24 -12.83 -1.79
CA SER A 92 -8.00 -14.27 -1.78
C SER A 92 -9.19 -15.03 -1.20
N GLN A 93 -9.48 -16.19 -1.77
CA GLN A 93 -10.40 -17.16 -1.15
C GLN A 93 -9.70 -17.97 -0.05
N ASP A 94 -8.37 -18.01 -0.06
CA ASP A 94 -7.56 -18.66 0.97
C ASP A 94 -7.26 -17.67 2.10
N ALA A 95 -7.70 -17.98 3.32
CA ALA A 95 -7.42 -17.16 4.50
C ALA A 95 -5.98 -17.28 4.99
N SER A 96 -5.27 -18.37 4.65
CA SER A 96 -3.91 -18.64 5.11
C SER A 96 -2.86 -17.71 4.48
N VAL A 97 -3.14 -17.20 3.28
CA VAL A 97 -2.23 -16.30 2.56
C VAL A 97 -2.30 -14.85 3.04
N GLY A 98 -3.19 -14.50 3.97
CA GLY A 98 -3.40 -13.11 4.38
C GLY A 98 -2.11 -12.40 4.83
N LYS A 99 -1.24 -13.09 5.55
CA LYS A 99 0.07 -12.55 5.99
C LYS A 99 1.02 -12.30 4.82
N ILE A 100 1.06 -13.22 3.86
CA ILE A 100 1.89 -13.08 2.65
C ILE A 100 1.37 -11.91 1.82
N HIS A 101 0.06 -11.87 1.59
CA HIS A 101 -0.57 -10.85 0.77
C HIS A 101 -0.35 -9.44 1.34
N VAL A 102 -0.45 -9.30 2.67
CA VAL A 102 -0.13 -8.04 3.34
C VAL A 102 1.35 -7.66 3.16
N ASN A 103 2.29 -8.60 3.30
CA ASN A 103 3.71 -8.29 3.08
C ASN A 103 3.99 -7.89 1.64
N LEU A 104 3.35 -8.55 0.68
CA LEU A 104 3.48 -8.21 -0.73
C LEU A 104 2.95 -6.79 -1.01
N TYR A 105 1.74 -6.48 -0.55
CA TYR A 105 1.18 -5.12 -0.66
C TYR A 105 2.09 -4.07 -0.02
N LEU A 106 2.56 -4.31 1.20
CA LEU A 106 3.44 -3.37 1.92
C LEU A 106 4.80 -3.20 1.23
N ALA A 107 5.30 -4.23 0.53
CA ALA A 107 6.51 -4.07 -0.28
C ALA A 107 6.31 -3.03 -1.39
N PHE A 108 5.17 -3.05 -2.07
CA PHE A 108 4.85 -2.06 -3.11
C PHE A 108 4.58 -0.66 -2.52
N VAL A 109 4.03 -0.55 -1.31
CA VAL A 109 3.92 0.72 -0.58
C VAL A 109 5.30 1.32 -0.29
N ASP A 110 6.22 0.51 0.25
CA ASP A 110 7.57 0.99 0.55
C ASP A 110 8.35 1.31 -0.73
N LEU A 111 8.14 0.54 -1.80
CA LEU A 111 8.71 0.84 -3.11
C LEU A 111 8.19 2.16 -3.69
N GLU A 112 6.88 2.41 -3.64
CA GLU A 112 6.28 3.69 -4.04
C GLU A 112 6.90 4.85 -3.24
N ASN A 113 7.05 4.69 -1.92
CA ASN A 113 7.67 5.70 -1.08
C ASN A 113 9.13 5.93 -1.45
N TYR A 114 9.89 4.88 -1.74
CA TYR A 114 11.26 5.00 -2.25
C TYR A 114 11.29 5.81 -3.55
N PHE A 115 10.36 5.55 -4.47
CA PHE A 115 10.25 6.32 -5.71
C PHE A 115 10.06 7.82 -5.47
N LEU A 116 9.20 8.17 -4.52
CA LEU A 116 8.83 9.55 -4.23
C LEU A 116 9.91 10.30 -3.43
N THR A 117 10.66 9.59 -2.59
CA THR A 117 11.55 10.21 -1.58
C THR A 117 13.03 9.96 -1.79
N GLN A 118 13.38 8.93 -2.57
CA GLN A 118 14.74 8.40 -2.73
C GLN A 118 15.36 7.87 -1.43
N ASP A 119 14.53 7.57 -0.42
CA ASP A 119 14.95 7.04 0.88
C ASP A 119 15.33 5.56 0.78
N GLN A 120 16.62 5.27 0.97
CA GLN A 120 17.15 3.90 0.90
C GLN A 120 16.55 2.97 1.95
N ASP A 121 16.13 3.49 3.12
CA ASP A 121 15.48 2.66 4.14
C ASP A 121 14.17 2.07 3.62
N LYS A 122 13.46 2.81 2.75
CA LYS A 122 12.23 2.34 2.08
C LYS A 122 12.51 1.27 1.06
N LYS A 123 13.58 1.41 0.29
CA LYS A 123 14.02 0.36 -0.63
C LYS A 123 14.34 -0.93 0.12
N ASP A 124 15.12 -0.83 1.20
CA ASP A 124 15.53 -2.00 1.99
C ASP A 124 14.33 -2.67 2.69
N GLN A 125 13.37 -1.86 3.17
CA GLN A 125 12.10 -2.33 3.70
C GLN A 125 11.25 -3.08 2.67
N ALA A 126 11.22 -2.60 1.42
CA ALA A 126 10.51 -3.26 0.32
C ALA A 126 11.15 -4.61 -0.02
N ILE A 127 12.47 -4.65 -0.20
CA ILE A 127 13.23 -5.88 -0.50
C ILE A 127 13.07 -6.92 0.61
N SER A 128 13.18 -6.50 1.87
CA SER A 128 12.98 -7.39 3.02
C SER A 128 11.60 -8.05 3.02
N LYS A 129 10.54 -7.30 2.71
CA LYS A 129 9.18 -7.85 2.61
C LYS A 129 9.00 -8.80 1.44
N LEU A 130 9.61 -8.51 0.30
CA LEU A 130 9.59 -9.42 -0.85
C LEU A 130 10.32 -10.72 -0.53
N ASN A 131 11.47 -10.66 0.14
CA ASN A 131 12.18 -11.87 0.56
C ASN A 131 11.33 -12.71 1.54
N LEU A 132 10.64 -12.08 2.48
CA LEU A 132 9.69 -12.78 3.34
C LEU A 132 8.57 -13.47 2.54
N VAL A 133 8.02 -12.81 1.51
CA VAL A 133 7.03 -13.44 0.63
C VAL A 133 7.62 -14.66 -0.06
N ALA A 134 8.86 -14.58 -0.53
CA ALA A 134 9.55 -15.68 -1.21
C ALA A 134 9.85 -16.86 -0.27
N ASP A 135 10.20 -16.58 0.99
CA ASP A 135 10.42 -17.59 2.02
C ASP A 135 9.13 -18.40 2.31
N TYR A 136 7.97 -17.74 2.25
CA TYR A 136 6.67 -18.39 2.47
C TYR A 136 6.06 -19.00 1.20
N LEU A 137 6.33 -18.43 0.02
CA LEU A 137 5.91 -18.92 -1.30
C LEU A 137 7.12 -19.01 -2.24
N PRO A 138 7.92 -20.08 -2.13
CA PRO A 138 9.11 -20.28 -2.97
C PRO A 138 8.79 -20.28 -4.47
N GLU A 139 7.55 -20.60 -4.85
CA GLU A 139 7.07 -20.57 -6.23
C GLU A 139 7.04 -19.15 -6.84
N LEU A 140 7.04 -18.10 -6.01
CA LEU A 140 7.15 -16.70 -6.45
C LEU A 140 8.59 -16.18 -6.46
N GLN A 141 9.57 -16.98 -6.00
CA GLN A 141 10.98 -16.57 -5.96
C GLN A 141 11.48 -15.99 -7.30
N PRO A 142 11.20 -16.60 -8.48
CA PRO A 142 11.67 -16.05 -9.74
C PRO A 142 11.11 -14.65 -10.04
N ASP A 143 9.85 -14.41 -9.69
CA ASP A 143 9.18 -13.13 -9.87
C ASP A 143 9.78 -12.07 -8.92
N ILE A 144 10.05 -12.46 -7.67
CA ILE A 144 10.64 -11.61 -6.63
C ILE A 144 12.09 -11.25 -6.93
N ASP A 145 12.89 -12.20 -7.41
CA ASP A 145 14.27 -11.95 -7.85
C ASP A 145 14.30 -10.96 -9.02
N ASN A 146 13.36 -11.07 -9.95
CA ASN A 146 13.25 -10.14 -11.07
C ASN A 146 12.91 -8.72 -10.59
N LEU A 147 11.91 -8.59 -9.71
CA LEU A 147 11.53 -7.30 -9.11
C LEU A 147 12.69 -6.67 -8.35
N THR A 148 13.39 -7.45 -7.51
CA THR A 148 14.54 -6.96 -6.74
C THR A 148 15.64 -6.43 -7.64
N LYS A 149 15.99 -7.16 -8.71
CA LYS A 149 17.00 -6.70 -9.69
C LYS A 149 16.61 -5.40 -10.37
N ILE A 150 15.34 -5.26 -10.77
CA ILE A 150 14.83 -4.03 -11.39
C ILE A 150 14.97 -2.86 -10.42
N PHE A 151 14.65 -3.06 -9.15
CA PHE A 151 14.73 -2.03 -8.13
C PHE A 151 16.17 -1.61 -7.83
N GLU A 152 17.10 -2.56 -7.84
CA GLU A 152 18.54 -2.29 -7.73
C GLU A 152 19.09 -1.50 -8.93
N GLN A 153 18.65 -1.82 -10.14
CA GLN A 153 19.06 -1.11 -11.35
C GLN A 153 18.59 0.35 -11.34
N TRP A 154 17.38 0.59 -10.84
CA TRP A 154 16.81 1.91 -10.70
C TRP A 154 17.50 2.81 -9.70
N ALA A 155 18.12 2.28 -8.65
CA ALA A 155 18.93 3.07 -7.74
C ALA A 155 20.17 3.70 -8.40
N ASN A 156 20.56 3.23 -9.59
CA ASN A 156 21.75 3.66 -10.31
C ASN A 156 21.44 4.54 -11.54
N THR A 157 20.18 4.93 -11.76
CA THR A 157 19.74 5.75 -12.91
C THR A 157 19.33 7.14 -12.44
#